data_AF-A0A7V4E1V2-F1
#
_entry.id   AF-A0A7V4E1V2-F1
#
_cell.length_a   1.000
_cell.length_b   1.000
_cell.length_c   1.000
_cell.angle_alpha   90.00
_cell.angle_beta   90.00
_cell.angle_gamma   90.00
#
_symmetry.space_group_name_H-M   'P 1'
#
loop_
_entity.id
_entity.type
_entity.pdbx_description
1 polymer ?
#
loop_
_entity_poly.entity_id
_entity_poly.type
_entity_poly.pdbx_seq_one_letter_code
_entity_poly.pdbx_strand_id
1 'polypeptide(L)'
;MSNVKGSDSQSPGTPGDRNEFIEIFNSSDEVIDLLNYKITDFDATDIIIPWTNDSILLYYPDVKINTTKIEPKSFAVILDPEYLQEGDGNYVRPYNFPPGTVILTVGNTTIGDGLSTNDPIALISPSGDTVSTYGTPYNPDDSIPLSPPDGVSVERINLFGPDEFYNWAFSEDTSGSTPGRENSIKFLPDLLINSKSIIITPPFPEENKEFEIFVKFYNNGFDTLRDIKIYIEIKDFYKDSLKFPGFLLKKDSAIVEFKINPLQKGIYKGTIYGKSVYDSDTSNNKINFNLFVSFKPLFITEIMYDSDYEWVEIYNASNDTLDISNFGISDENKKIENWGNLKIEPEEYIVIIKSFEDTNYLFPKFGRFKCIAPYNKFYSLNDLKDIVYIYDFKGNIIDSVPYENKWGGGKDISLERKGIDFPSEERFSWGSSISPQGATPGRENSITEKLFPEGKYVYLDGKIFREENDLKLFINPPYNLTEVKILLFDSKGRLKEKIFDNFTISSKRVYNLSQIMKERKAGLYIIYVELKEKEGNKKLIKKIPFAIWK
;
A
#
# COMPACT_ATOMS: atom_id res chain seq x y z
N MET A 1 5.99 -10.51 32.06
CA MET A 1 7.09 -10.02 31.19
C MET A 1 8.33 -10.77 31.60
N SER A 2 8.80 -11.68 30.73
CA SER A 2 9.96 -12.54 30.98
C SER A 2 11.04 -12.43 29.88
N ASN A 3 10.89 -11.48 28.96
CA ASN A 3 11.93 -11.08 28.02
C ASN A 3 11.96 -9.55 28.01
N VAL A 4 12.56 -9.00 29.05
CA VAL A 4 12.56 -7.55 29.27
C VAL A 4 13.39 -6.87 28.19
N LYS A 5 13.15 -5.58 27.96
CA LYS A 5 13.90 -4.85 26.93
C LYS A 5 15.38 -4.74 27.33
N GLY A 6 16.27 -5.30 26.52
CA GLY A 6 17.72 -5.27 26.76
C GLY A 6 18.30 -6.63 27.18
N SER A 7 19.29 -6.63 28.08
CA SER A 7 19.91 -7.88 28.51
C SER A 7 18.99 -8.63 29.47
N ASP A 8 18.53 -9.81 29.06
CA ASP A 8 17.72 -10.76 29.83
C ASP A 8 18.54 -11.60 30.83
N SER A 9 19.68 -11.06 31.27
CA SER A 9 20.58 -11.76 32.21
C SER A 9 20.14 -11.45 33.62
N GLN A 10 20.16 -12.42 34.53
CA GLN A 10 19.94 -12.24 35.97
C GLN A 10 21.23 -11.76 36.71
N SER A 11 22.09 -11.01 36.02
CA SER A 11 23.29 -10.41 36.63
C SER A 11 22.94 -9.09 37.31
N PRO A 12 23.49 -8.77 38.49
CA PRO A 12 23.09 -7.57 39.24
C PRO A 12 23.09 -6.28 38.39
N GLY A 13 21.94 -5.63 38.33
CA GLY A 13 21.74 -4.34 37.67
C GLY A 13 21.44 -4.38 36.17
N THR A 14 21.43 -5.54 35.53
CA THR A 14 20.93 -5.67 34.16
C THR A 14 19.42 -5.37 34.09
N PRO A 15 18.84 -5.21 32.89
CA PRO A 15 17.38 -5.17 32.75
C PRO A 15 16.69 -6.43 33.26
N GLY A 16 17.21 -7.63 32.97
CA GLY A 16 16.64 -8.92 33.40
C GLY A 16 16.49 -9.07 34.92
N ASP A 17 17.42 -8.48 35.68
CA ASP A 17 17.41 -8.48 37.15
C ASP A 17 16.43 -7.47 37.77
N ARG A 18 15.82 -6.58 36.98
CA ARG A 18 15.08 -5.42 37.51
C ARG A 18 13.69 -5.22 36.93
N ASN A 19 13.49 -5.61 35.68
CA ASN A 19 12.34 -5.17 34.89
C ASN A 19 11.34 -6.31 34.64
N GLU A 20 11.49 -7.48 35.24
CA GLU A 20 10.46 -8.51 35.10
C GLU A 20 9.22 -8.10 35.89
N PHE A 21 8.07 -8.54 35.39
CA PHE A 21 6.81 -8.30 36.09
C PHE A 21 5.76 -9.35 35.79
N ILE A 22 4.88 -9.54 36.76
CA ILE A 22 3.62 -10.27 36.61
C ILE A 22 2.46 -9.34 36.96
N GLU A 23 1.41 -9.37 36.17
CA GLU A 23 0.18 -8.62 36.45
C GLU A 23 -0.93 -9.55 36.92
N ILE A 24 -1.70 -9.10 37.91
CA ILE A 24 -2.88 -9.79 38.43
C ILE A 24 -4.10 -8.88 38.29
N PHE A 25 -5.20 -9.46 37.80
CA PHE A 25 -6.49 -8.79 37.69
C PHE A 25 -7.48 -9.32 38.73
N ASN A 26 -8.06 -8.43 39.54
CA ASN A 26 -9.20 -8.77 40.38
C ASN A 26 -10.49 -8.76 39.55
N SER A 27 -10.93 -9.95 39.15
CA SER A 27 -12.14 -10.13 38.34
C SER A 27 -13.45 -10.07 39.13
N SER A 28 -13.41 -9.99 40.46
CA SER A 28 -14.58 -9.98 41.33
C SER A 28 -15.21 -8.58 41.48
N ASP A 29 -16.35 -8.53 42.16
CA ASP A 29 -17.02 -7.28 42.54
C ASP A 29 -16.64 -6.83 43.98
N GLU A 30 -15.70 -7.53 44.61
CA GLU A 30 -15.23 -7.29 45.98
C GLU A 30 -13.72 -7.00 45.99
N VAL A 31 -13.25 -6.41 47.09
CA VAL A 31 -11.82 -6.20 47.32
C VAL A 31 -11.17 -7.56 47.61
N ILE A 32 -10.13 -7.92 46.84
CA ILE A 32 -9.34 -9.13 47.09
C ILE A 32 -8.06 -8.74 47.82
N ASP A 33 -7.72 -9.46 48.88
CA ASP A 33 -6.45 -9.31 49.59
C ASP A 33 -5.50 -10.45 49.22
N LEU A 34 -4.36 -10.12 48.61
CA LEU A 34 -3.34 -11.10 48.23
C LEU A 34 -2.38 -11.48 49.37
N LEU A 35 -2.68 -11.11 50.62
CA LEU A 35 -1.87 -11.52 51.76
C LEU A 35 -1.71 -13.04 51.83
N ASN A 36 -0.46 -13.52 51.91
CA ASN A 36 -0.05 -14.93 51.91
C ASN A 36 -0.32 -15.71 50.60
N TYR A 37 -0.76 -15.04 49.53
CA TYR A 37 -0.71 -15.65 48.19
C TYR A 37 0.74 -15.80 47.75
N LYS A 38 0.97 -16.74 46.84
CA LYS A 38 2.29 -17.04 46.30
C LYS A 38 2.27 -17.06 44.77
N ILE A 39 3.39 -16.75 44.16
CA ILE A 39 3.67 -16.98 42.73
C ILE A 39 4.72 -18.09 42.64
N THR A 40 4.62 -18.94 41.63
CA THR A 40 5.67 -19.89 41.26
C THR A 40 5.82 -19.93 39.75
N ASP A 41 7.07 -20.00 39.30
CA ASP A 41 7.51 -20.33 37.93
C ASP A 41 7.79 -21.83 37.76
N PHE A 42 7.51 -22.62 38.80
CA PHE A 42 7.80 -24.05 38.98
C PHE A 42 9.26 -24.43 39.27
N ASP A 43 10.16 -23.45 39.30
CA ASP A 43 11.55 -23.61 39.75
C ASP A 43 11.75 -23.05 41.17
N ALA A 44 11.07 -21.94 41.48
CA ALA A 44 10.96 -21.35 42.80
C ALA A 44 9.51 -20.97 43.16
N THR A 45 9.27 -20.63 44.43
CA THR A 45 7.96 -20.17 44.89
C THR A 45 8.13 -19.03 45.87
N ASP A 46 7.52 -17.89 45.55
CA ASP A 46 7.66 -16.66 46.29
C ASP A 46 6.35 -16.22 46.92
N ILE A 47 6.46 -15.62 48.10
CA ILE A 47 5.33 -14.98 48.77
C ILE A 47 5.16 -13.58 48.18
N ILE A 48 3.93 -13.25 47.80
CA ILE A 48 3.56 -11.90 47.36
C ILE A 48 3.50 -11.00 48.59
N ILE A 49 4.21 -9.87 48.54
CA ILE A 49 4.26 -8.87 49.61
C ILE A 49 3.94 -7.47 49.05
N PRO A 50 3.47 -6.53 49.89
CA PRO A 50 3.25 -5.17 49.43
C PRO A 50 4.59 -4.49 49.10
N TRP A 51 4.59 -3.63 48.08
CA TRP A 51 5.72 -2.73 47.88
C TRP A 51 5.80 -1.74 49.05
N THR A 52 6.97 -1.58 49.67
CA THR A 52 7.16 -0.73 50.86
C THR A 52 8.19 0.39 50.67
N ASN A 53 8.91 0.41 49.54
CA ASN A 53 9.87 1.46 49.26
C ASN A 53 9.15 2.69 48.67
N ASP A 54 8.88 3.68 49.53
CA ASP A 54 8.18 4.93 49.19
C ASP A 54 8.87 5.75 48.07
N SER A 55 10.14 5.47 47.75
CA SER A 55 10.86 6.16 46.66
C SER A 55 10.21 5.95 45.29
N ILE A 56 9.41 4.89 45.10
CA ILE A 56 8.63 4.69 43.87
C ILE A 56 7.67 5.85 43.58
N LEU A 57 7.16 6.51 44.64
CA LEU A 57 6.23 7.62 44.53
C LEU A 57 6.88 8.90 43.97
N LEU A 58 8.22 8.97 43.95
CA LEU A 58 8.93 10.06 43.26
C LEU A 58 8.74 10.00 41.74
N TYR A 59 8.62 8.78 41.21
CA TYR A 59 8.50 8.52 39.78
C TYR A 59 7.04 8.28 39.37
N TYR A 60 6.25 7.66 40.24
CA TYR A 60 4.86 7.30 40.01
C TYR A 60 4.00 7.75 41.21
N PRO A 61 3.64 9.03 41.31
CA PRO A 61 3.01 9.58 42.52
C PRO A 61 1.62 9.01 42.82
N ASP A 62 0.95 8.45 41.82
CA ASP A 62 -0.44 8.03 41.91
C ASP A 62 -0.62 6.50 42.10
N VAL A 63 0.46 5.73 42.21
CA VAL A 63 0.35 4.28 42.48
C VAL A 63 0.03 4.02 43.96
N LYS A 64 -0.57 2.86 44.24
CA LYS A 64 -0.87 2.39 45.60
C LYS A 64 0.21 1.41 46.06
N ILE A 65 0.84 1.72 47.19
CA ILE A 65 1.83 0.86 47.86
C ILE A 65 1.40 0.57 49.31
N ASN A 66 2.18 -0.21 50.06
CA ASN A 66 1.90 -0.60 51.45
C ASN A 66 0.55 -1.33 51.61
N THR A 67 0.06 -1.99 50.55
CA THR A 67 -1.19 -2.76 50.54
C THR A 67 -1.08 -3.97 49.60
N THR A 68 -1.70 -5.09 49.99
CA THR A 68 -1.93 -6.27 49.14
C THR A 68 -3.38 -6.33 48.63
N LYS A 69 -4.18 -5.31 48.94
CA LYS A 69 -5.59 -5.24 48.57
C LYS A 69 -5.76 -4.63 47.20
N ILE A 70 -6.47 -5.35 46.33
CA ILE A 70 -6.80 -4.96 44.97
C ILE A 70 -8.29 -4.67 44.92
N GLU A 71 -8.65 -3.46 44.47
CA GLU A 71 -10.05 -3.05 44.30
C GLU A 71 -10.77 -3.92 43.25
N PRO A 72 -12.12 -3.99 43.27
CA PRO A 72 -12.89 -4.67 42.24
C PRO A 72 -12.49 -4.21 40.83
N LYS A 73 -12.46 -5.14 39.88
CA LYS A 73 -12.17 -4.88 38.45
C LYS A 73 -10.89 -4.06 38.21
N SER A 74 -9.88 -4.23 39.06
CA SER A 74 -8.63 -3.47 39.01
C SER A 74 -7.41 -4.38 38.90
N PHE A 75 -6.31 -3.83 38.40
CA PHE A 75 -5.04 -4.51 38.22
C PHE A 75 -4.06 -4.23 39.38
N ALA A 76 -3.19 -5.20 39.65
CA ALA A 76 -1.99 -5.03 40.45
C ALA A 76 -0.78 -5.57 39.69
N VAL A 77 0.37 -4.94 39.88
CA VAL A 77 1.62 -5.32 39.20
C VAL A 77 2.63 -5.76 40.27
N ILE A 78 3.13 -6.97 40.13
CA ILE A 78 4.25 -7.53 40.89
C ILE A 78 5.52 -7.20 40.10
N LEU A 79 6.38 -6.39 40.69
CA LEU A 79 7.68 -6.01 40.11
C LEU A 79 8.81 -6.71 40.85
N ASP A 80 9.94 -6.90 40.17
CA ASP A 80 11.19 -7.21 40.87
C ASP A 80 11.49 -6.17 41.95
N PRO A 81 11.98 -6.58 43.13
CA PRO A 81 12.35 -5.66 44.20
C PRO A 81 13.40 -4.62 43.76
N GLU A 82 14.23 -4.98 42.78
CA GLU A 82 15.33 -4.20 42.22
C GLU A 82 14.84 -3.16 41.17
N TYR A 83 13.55 -3.11 40.82
CA TYR A 83 13.00 -2.25 39.77
C TYR A 83 13.41 -0.76 39.87
N LEU A 84 13.54 -0.23 41.09
CA LEU A 84 13.94 1.16 41.29
C LEU A 84 15.44 1.43 41.11
N GLN A 85 16.27 0.39 41.10
CA GLN A 85 17.72 0.54 40.96
C GLN A 85 18.08 1.06 39.56
N GLU A 86 19.12 1.88 39.48
CA GLU A 86 19.65 2.39 38.20
C GLU A 86 20.38 1.30 37.40
N GLY A 87 20.97 0.31 38.09
CA GLY A 87 21.65 -0.82 37.48
C GLY A 87 22.78 -0.41 36.52
N ASP A 88 22.80 -1.00 35.34
CA ASP A 88 23.73 -0.71 34.24
C ASP A 88 23.39 0.60 33.47
N GLY A 89 22.34 1.31 33.87
CA GLY A 89 21.86 2.55 33.25
C GLY A 89 21.02 2.36 31.98
N ASN A 90 20.82 1.12 31.51
CA ASN A 90 19.96 0.83 30.38
C ASN A 90 18.53 0.54 30.83
N TYR A 91 17.56 1.01 30.03
CA TYR A 91 16.13 0.74 30.21
C TYR A 91 15.65 0.88 31.66
N VAL A 92 16.09 1.94 32.34
CA VAL A 92 15.78 2.17 33.75
C VAL A 92 14.31 2.54 33.90
N ARG A 93 13.56 1.74 34.67
CA ARG A 93 12.13 1.95 34.98
C ARG A 93 11.31 2.21 33.70
N PRO A 94 11.26 1.25 32.75
CA PRO A 94 10.73 1.49 31.42
C PRO A 94 9.20 1.55 31.37
N TYR A 95 8.52 1.18 32.47
CA TYR A 95 7.07 1.05 32.50
C TYR A 95 6.38 2.33 32.98
N ASN A 96 5.14 2.48 32.52
CA ASN A 96 4.24 3.54 32.95
C ASN A 96 3.00 2.93 33.59
N PHE A 97 2.71 3.30 34.84
CA PHE A 97 1.59 2.76 35.60
C PHE A 97 0.45 3.79 35.66
N PRO A 98 -0.81 3.41 35.35
CA PRO A 98 -1.95 4.28 35.55
C PRO A 98 -2.17 4.66 37.03
N PRO A 99 -2.80 5.83 37.30
CA PRO A 99 -3.23 6.20 38.64
C PRO A 99 -4.05 5.11 39.32
N GLY A 100 -3.73 4.80 40.57
CA GLY A 100 -4.41 3.81 41.39
C GLY A 100 -3.92 2.36 41.23
N THR A 101 -2.96 2.10 40.34
CA THR A 101 -2.34 0.76 40.19
C THR A 101 -1.70 0.33 41.50
N VAL A 102 -2.02 -0.88 41.98
CA VAL A 102 -1.39 -1.45 43.17
C VAL A 102 -0.05 -2.06 42.79
N ILE A 103 1.04 -1.64 43.44
CA ILE A 103 2.37 -2.20 43.22
C ILE A 103 2.71 -3.18 44.35
N LEU A 104 3.10 -4.37 43.94
CA LEU A 104 3.48 -5.50 44.77
C LEU A 104 4.90 -5.93 44.41
N THR A 105 5.47 -6.80 45.23
CA THR A 105 6.75 -7.47 44.95
C THR A 105 6.80 -8.83 45.64
N VAL A 106 7.94 -9.50 45.55
CA VAL A 106 8.22 -10.79 46.17
C VAL A 106 9.14 -10.63 47.39
N GLY A 107 9.18 -11.63 48.27
CA GLY A 107 9.96 -11.57 49.51
C GLY A 107 11.47 -11.80 49.35
N ASN A 108 11.91 -12.30 48.20
CA ASN A 108 13.30 -12.50 47.79
C ASN A 108 13.74 -11.38 46.82
N THR A 109 14.77 -11.60 46.00
CA THR A 109 15.38 -10.60 45.10
C THR A 109 14.95 -10.74 43.64
N THR A 110 14.10 -11.71 43.30
CA THR A 110 13.75 -11.98 41.90
C THR A 110 12.40 -12.70 41.90
N ILE A 111 11.51 -12.36 40.96
CA ILE A 111 10.27 -13.11 40.78
C ILE A 111 10.63 -14.53 40.29
N GLY A 112 10.25 -15.55 41.05
CA GLY A 112 10.70 -16.90 40.78
C GLY A 112 12.18 -17.07 41.12
N ASP A 113 12.92 -17.75 40.25
CA ASP A 113 14.39 -17.70 40.22
C ASP A 113 14.96 -16.82 39.08
N GLY A 114 14.09 -16.02 38.47
CA GLY A 114 14.33 -15.21 37.28
C GLY A 114 13.46 -15.72 36.13
N LEU A 115 12.50 -14.93 35.69
CA LEU A 115 11.51 -15.37 34.71
C LEU A 115 12.15 -15.62 33.35
N SER A 116 12.04 -16.85 32.88
CA SER A 116 12.40 -17.23 31.52
C SER A 116 11.19 -17.16 30.56
N THR A 117 11.49 -17.07 29.27
CA THR A 117 10.46 -17.09 28.21
C THR A 117 9.66 -18.40 28.12
N ASN A 118 10.10 -19.47 28.80
CA ASN A 118 9.43 -20.77 28.78
C ASN A 118 8.84 -21.14 30.15
N ASP A 119 8.84 -20.23 31.12
CA ASP A 119 8.39 -20.52 32.47
C ASP A 119 6.87 -20.46 32.58
N PRO A 120 6.22 -21.56 32.99
CA PRO A 120 4.81 -21.50 33.34
C PRO A 120 4.67 -20.77 34.67
N ILE A 121 3.64 -19.94 34.82
CA ILE A 121 3.39 -19.20 36.07
C ILE A 121 2.12 -19.72 36.72
N ALA A 122 2.14 -19.90 38.03
CA ALA A 122 0.94 -20.17 38.82
C ALA A 122 0.79 -19.22 40.02
N LEU A 123 -0.42 -18.67 40.17
CA LEU A 123 -0.85 -17.97 41.37
C LEU A 123 -1.44 -19.00 42.34
N ILE A 124 -0.87 -19.11 43.53
CA ILE A 124 -1.26 -20.07 44.56
C ILE A 124 -1.90 -19.34 45.74
N SER A 125 -3.06 -19.81 46.16
CA SER A 125 -3.80 -19.30 47.31
C SER A 125 -3.14 -19.69 48.64
N PRO A 126 -3.52 -19.05 49.77
CA PRO A 126 -3.00 -19.42 51.10
C PRO A 126 -3.33 -20.86 51.53
N SER A 127 -4.37 -21.49 50.97
CA SER A 127 -4.69 -22.92 51.19
C SER A 127 -3.80 -23.86 50.38
N GLY A 128 -3.01 -23.35 49.43
CA GLY A 128 -2.17 -24.13 48.53
C GLY A 128 -2.85 -24.48 47.20
N ASP A 129 -4.07 -24.01 46.95
CA ASP A 129 -4.78 -24.25 45.70
C ASP A 129 -4.30 -23.30 44.59
N THR A 130 -4.17 -23.80 43.37
CA THR A 130 -3.90 -22.99 42.18
C THR A 130 -5.12 -22.16 41.81
N VAL A 131 -4.93 -20.84 41.72
CA VAL A 131 -5.97 -19.84 41.44
C VAL A 131 -6.04 -19.51 39.96
N SER A 132 -4.88 -19.34 39.33
CA SER A 132 -4.74 -19.06 37.90
C SER A 132 -3.36 -19.48 37.43
N THR A 133 -3.24 -19.81 36.16
CA THR A 133 -1.99 -20.17 35.50
C THR A 133 -1.75 -19.34 34.24
N TYR A 134 -0.50 -19.29 33.80
CA TYR A 134 -0.08 -18.94 32.45
C TYR A 134 0.88 -20.03 31.99
N GLY A 135 0.50 -20.76 30.94
CA GLY A 135 1.19 -21.98 30.55
C GLY A 135 0.65 -23.18 31.32
N THR A 136 0.47 -24.33 30.67
CA THR A 136 0.10 -25.55 31.40
C THR A 136 1.37 -26.30 31.84
N PRO A 137 1.73 -26.24 33.14
CA PRO A 137 2.98 -26.82 33.61
C PRO A 137 2.97 -28.32 33.30
N TYR A 138 4.10 -28.81 32.80
CA TYR A 138 4.31 -30.23 32.46
C TYR A 138 3.57 -30.75 31.21
N ASN A 139 2.95 -29.88 30.42
CA ASN A 139 2.38 -30.25 29.13
C ASN A 139 3.25 -29.72 27.97
N PRO A 140 4.09 -30.56 27.34
CA PRO A 140 4.95 -30.10 26.26
C PRO A 140 4.22 -29.84 24.93
N ASP A 141 2.94 -30.25 24.82
CA ASP A 141 2.23 -30.32 23.53
C ASP A 141 1.24 -29.16 23.30
N ASP A 142 1.09 -28.22 24.25
CA ASP A 142 0.08 -27.14 24.17
C ASP A 142 0.61 -25.81 23.64
N SER A 143 1.92 -25.70 23.37
CA SER A 143 2.58 -24.51 22.82
C SER A 143 2.54 -23.25 23.71
N ILE A 144 2.29 -23.39 25.01
CA ILE A 144 2.47 -22.33 26.00
C ILE A 144 3.38 -22.81 27.14
N PRO A 145 4.20 -21.95 27.75
CA PRO A 145 4.31 -20.49 27.57
C PRO A 145 4.79 -20.05 26.18
N LEU A 146 4.39 -18.84 25.77
CA LEU A 146 4.87 -18.22 24.54
C LEU A 146 6.23 -17.56 24.80
N SER A 147 7.12 -17.58 23.81
CA SER A 147 8.41 -16.86 23.85
C SER A 147 8.28 -15.46 23.20
N PRO A 148 8.04 -14.38 23.96
CA PRO A 148 7.87 -13.04 23.40
C PRO A 148 9.19 -12.44 22.86
N PRO A 149 9.10 -11.48 21.92
CA PRO A 149 10.24 -10.63 21.55
C PRO A 149 10.77 -9.77 22.70
N ASP A 150 11.99 -9.25 22.53
CA ASP A 150 12.65 -8.34 23.48
C ASP A 150 11.76 -7.13 23.83
N GLY A 151 11.49 -6.95 25.13
CA GLY A 151 10.68 -5.87 25.66
C GLY A 151 9.17 -6.00 25.44
N VAL A 152 8.67 -7.16 25.03
CA VAL A 152 7.25 -7.39 24.75
C VAL A 152 6.61 -8.32 25.77
N SER A 153 5.50 -7.92 26.40
CA SER A 153 4.79 -8.79 27.35
C SER A 153 3.89 -9.79 26.63
N VAL A 154 3.68 -10.95 27.27
CA VAL A 154 2.58 -11.85 26.93
C VAL A 154 1.35 -11.43 27.72
N GLU A 155 0.23 -11.28 27.04
CA GLU A 155 -1.04 -10.79 27.58
C GLU A 155 -2.14 -11.83 27.38
N ARG A 156 -3.12 -11.86 28.28
CA ARG A 156 -4.31 -12.71 28.15
C ARG A 156 -5.36 -11.99 27.32
N ILE A 157 -5.88 -12.62 26.27
CA ILE A 157 -6.87 -12.03 25.36
C ILE A 157 -8.21 -11.88 26.06
N ASN A 158 -8.76 -12.97 26.60
CA ASN A 158 -9.97 -12.99 27.41
C ASN A 158 -9.62 -13.34 28.86
N LEU A 159 -9.79 -12.36 29.76
CA LEU A 159 -9.49 -12.51 31.19
C LEU A 159 -10.28 -13.64 31.87
N PHE A 160 -11.45 -13.99 31.34
CA PHE A 160 -12.32 -15.08 31.83
C PHE A 160 -12.20 -16.36 31.00
N GLY A 161 -11.36 -16.37 29.97
CA GLY A 161 -11.08 -17.54 29.14
C GLY A 161 -10.12 -18.51 29.84
N PRO A 162 -10.00 -19.75 29.32
CA PRO A 162 -9.09 -20.74 29.87
C PRO A 162 -7.62 -20.38 29.57
N ASP A 163 -6.72 -21.04 30.28
CA ASP A 163 -5.28 -20.98 30.02
C ASP A 163 -4.91 -21.92 28.86
N GLU A 164 -5.05 -21.41 27.64
CA GLU A 164 -4.88 -22.17 26.40
C GLU A 164 -4.13 -21.29 25.39
N PHE A 165 -3.34 -21.89 24.49
CA PHE A 165 -2.56 -21.16 23.48
C PHE A 165 -3.34 -20.09 22.73
N TYR A 166 -4.61 -20.35 22.41
CA TYR A 166 -5.44 -19.41 21.66
C TYR A 166 -5.89 -18.18 22.47
N ASN A 167 -5.73 -18.18 23.80
CA ASN A 167 -6.15 -17.11 24.71
C ASN A 167 -4.98 -16.24 25.20
N TRP A 168 -3.77 -16.44 24.66
CA TRP A 168 -2.59 -15.62 24.94
C TRP A 168 -2.01 -15.08 23.64
N ALA A 169 -1.48 -13.86 23.67
CA ALA A 169 -0.67 -13.31 22.57
C ALA A 169 0.31 -12.26 23.09
N PHE A 170 1.19 -11.79 22.22
CA PHE A 170 2.12 -10.71 22.53
C PHE A 170 1.42 -9.36 22.53
N SER A 171 1.86 -8.45 23.40
CA SER A 171 1.40 -7.07 23.42
C SER A 171 1.54 -6.40 22.04
N GLU A 172 0.49 -5.72 21.61
CA GLU A 172 0.49 -4.84 20.43
C GLU A 172 0.61 -3.35 20.82
N ASP A 173 0.77 -3.02 22.12
CA ASP A 173 1.02 -1.64 22.55
C ASP A 173 2.40 -1.16 22.08
N THR A 174 2.47 0.10 21.65
CA THR A 174 3.72 0.70 21.13
C THR A 174 4.88 0.71 22.14
N SER A 175 4.60 0.64 23.45
CA SER A 175 5.61 0.51 24.50
C SER A 175 6.10 -0.92 24.73
N GLY A 176 5.41 -1.90 24.13
CA GLY A 176 5.66 -3.33 24.28
C GLY A 176 4.90 -4.00 25.43
N SER A 177 4.21 -3.25 26.29
CA SER A 177 3.44 -3.85 27.39
C SER A 177 2.37 -2.94 27.99
N THR A 178 1.43 -3.51 28.76
CA THR A 178 0.32 -2.79 29.38
C THR A 178 0.21 -2.92 30.92
N PRO A 179 1.29 -2.81 31.72
CA PRO A 179 1.18 -3.02 33.15
C PRO A 179 0.26 -1.97 33.83
N GLY A 180 -0.69 -2.45 34.62
CA GLY A 180 -1.69 -1.69 35.36
C GLY A 180 -2.89 -1.21 34.53
N ARG A 181 -2.98 -1.54 33.23
CA ARG A 181 -4.07 -1.13 32.32
C ARG A 181 -4.63 -2.32 31.55
N GLU A 182 -5.72 -2.11 30.82
CA GLU A 182 -6.27 -3.17 29.97
C GLU A 182 -5.25 -3.64 28.92
N ASN A 183 -5.19 -4.95 28.71
CA ASN A 183 -4.35 -5.58 27.68
C ASN A 183 -4.61 -4.97 26.30
N SER A 184 -3.53 -4.74 25.57
CA SER A 184 -3.54 -4.24 24.19
C SER A 184 -4.23 -5.20 23.22
N ILE A 185 -4.20 -6.50 23.53
CA ILE A 185 -4.80 -7.57 22.73
C ILE A 185 -6.19 -8.00 23.21
N LYS A 186 -6.87 -7.16 24.00
CA LYS A 186 -8.20 -7.46 24.57
C LYS A 186 -9.15 -8.03 23.51
N PHE A 187 -9.98 -8.98 23.92
CA PHE A 187 -11.01 -9.69 23.14
C PHE A 187 -12.01 -8.74 22.46
N LEU A 188 -11.56 -8.10 21.38
CA LEU A 188 -12.34 -7.20 20.55
C LEU A 188 -12.21 -7.68 19.10
N PRO A 189 -13.34 -7.92 18.41
CA PRO A 189 -13.31 -8.13 16.98
C PRO A 189 -13.15 -6.76 16.29
N ASP A 190 -12.32 -6.68 15.24
CA ASP A 190 -11.91 -5.40 14.62
C ASP A 190 -11.97 -5.52 13.09
N LEU A 191 -12.89 -4.80 12.45
CA LEU A 191 -13.17 -4.89 11.02
C LEU A 191 -12.32 -3.90 10.21
N LEU A 192 -11.17 -4.37 9.76
CA LEU A 192 -10.25 -3.56 8.97
C LEU A 192 -10.55 -3.59 7.46
N ILE A 193 -10.60 -2.40 6.85
CA ILE A 193 -10.56 -2.21 5.38
C ILE A 193 -9.40 -1.26 5.03
N ASN A 194 -8.40 -1.77 4.33
CA ASN A 194 -7.17 -1.04 4.00
C ASN A 194 -6.99 -0.75 2.49
N SER A 195 -5.91 -0.08 2.10
CA SER A 195 -5.62 0.28 0.70
C SER A 195 -5.53 -0.88 -0.27
N LYS A 196 -5.15 -2.08 0.19
CA LYS A 196 -5.05 -3.29 -0.63
C LYS A 196 -6.38 -4.05 -0.74
N SER A 197 -7.45 -3.49 -0.20
CA SER A 197 -8.75 -4.16 -0.09
C SER A 197 -9.58 -4.09 -1.37
N ILE A 198 -9.25 -3.21 -2.32
CA ILE A 198 -10.13 -2.92 -3.44
C ILE A 198 -9.51 -3.41 -4.74
N ILE A 199 -10.14 -4.38 -5.39
CA ILE A 199 -9.74 -4.87 -6.72
C ILE A 199 -10.85 -4.51 -7.71
N ILE A 200 -10.51 -3.83 -8.81
CA ILE A 200 -11.46 -3.45 -9.86
C ILE A 200 -11.12 -4.29 -11.09
N THR A 201 -12.11 -4.95 -11.68
CA THR A 201 -11.91 -5.82 -12.84
C THR A 201 -12.84 -5.41 -14.00
N PRO A 202 -12.28 -4.94 -15.14
CA PRO A 202 -10.85 -4.66 -15.37
C PRO A 202 -10.38 -3.40 -14.61
N PRO A 203 -9.05 -3.19 -14.41
CA PRO A 203 -8.52 -2.04 -13.65
C PRO A 203 -8.96 -0.66 -14.17
N PHE A 204 -9.16 -0.57 -15.49
CA PHE A 204 -9.76 0.59 -16.17
C PHE A 204 -11.03 0.12 -16.89
N PRO A 205 -12.20 0.12 -16.21
CA PRO A 205 -13.46 -0.29 -16.82
C PRO A 205 -13.76 0.47 -18.11
N GLU A 206 -14.30 -0.25 -19.09
CA GLU A 206 -14.75 0.37 -20.33
C GLU A 206 -16.05 1.14 -20.09
N GLU A 207 -16.18 2.28 -20.79
CA GLU A 207 -17.37 3.10 -20.75
C GLU A 207 -18.56 2.30 -21.29
N ASN A 208 -19.73 2.49 -20.66
CA ASN A 208 -20.97 1.80 -20.99
C ASN A 208 -20.90 0.26 -20.87
N LYS A 209 -19.96 -0.30 -20.08
CA LYS A 209 -19.92 -1.73 -19.73
C LYS A 209 -20.02 -1.95 -18.21
N GLU A 210 -20.64 -3.07 -17.84
CA GLU A 210 -20.60 -3.56 -16.46
C GLU A 210 -19.18 -4.01 -16.09
N PHE A 211 -18.85 -3.88 -14.81
CA PHE A 211 -17.57 -4.31 -14.25
C PHE A 211 -17.73 -4.68 -12.77
N GLU A 212 -16.71 -5.30 -12.21
CA GLU A 212 -16.76 -5.85 -10.85
C GLU A 212 -15.78 -5.10 -9.93
N ILE A 213 -16.21 -4.87 -8.69
CA ILE A 213 -15.35 -4.41 -7.59
C ILE A 213 -15.37 -5.47 -6.51
N PHE A 214 -14.21 -6.10 -6.28
CA PHE A 214 -14.01 -6.99 -5.16
C PHE A 214 -13.46 -6.22 -3.96
N VAL A 215 -14.06 -6.43 -2.80
CA VAL A 215 -13.67 -5.82 -1.54
C VAL A 215 -13.22 -6.89 -0.58
N LYS A 216 -11.91 -6.96 -0.33
CA LYS A 216 -11.31 -7.77 0.72
C LYS A 216 -11.37 -7.00 2.05
N PHE A 217 -11.65 -7.67 3.14
CA PHE A 217 -11.66 -7.09 4.48
C PHE A 217 -11.11 -8.10 5.48
N TYR A 218 -10.71 -7.62 6.65
CA TYR A 218 -9.94 -8.39 7.61
C TYR A 218 -10.58 -8.32 8.98
N ASN A 219 -10.41 -9.38 9.76
CA ASN A 219 -10.56 -9.32 11.20
C ASN A 219 -9.19 -9.08 11.82
N ASN A 220 -8.85 -7.83 12.10
CA ASN A 220 -7.55 -7.51 12.70
C ASN A 220 -7.55 -7.71 14.23
N GLY A 221 -8.72 -8.03 14.80
CA GLY A 221 -8.93 -8.25 16.22
C GLY A 221 -8.62 -9.67 16.68
N PHE A 222 -8.83 -9.90 17.97
CA PHE A 222 -8.53 -11.16 18.66
C PHE A 222 -9.77 -12.00 19.00
N ASP A 223 -10.96 -11.54 18.60
CA ASP A 223 -12.23 -12.30 18.65
C ASP A 223 -12.86 -12.42 17.25
N THR A 224 -13.84 -13.29 17.10
CA THR A 224 -14.60 -13.57 15.88
C THR A 224 -15.52 -12.41 15.50
N LEU A 225 -15.34 -11.84 14.30
CA LEU A 225 -16.30 -10.88 13.72
C LEU A 225 -17.56 -11.60 13.22
N ARG A 226 -18.72 -11.02 13.52
CA ARG A 226 -20.05 -11.53 13.11
C ARG A 226 -20.91 -10.39 12.56
N ASP A 227 -21.96 -10.75 11.82
CA ASP A 227 -22.90 -9.79 11.23
C ASP A 227 -22.23 -8.69 10.40
N ILE A 228 -21.22 -9.10 9.63
CA ILE A 228 -20.41 -8.19 8.81
C ILE A 228 -21.23 -7.74 7.59
N LYS A 229 -21.29 -6.43 7.37
CA LYS A 229 -21.90 -5.84 6.19
C LYS A 229 -20.96 -4.81 5.57
N ILE A 230 -20.69 -4.99 4.28
CA ILE A 230 -19.82 -4.11 3.50
C ILE A 230 -20.69 -3.22 2.62
N TYR A 231 -20.34 -1.94 2.57
CA TYR A 231 -21.03 -0.92 1.79
C TYR A 231 -20.06 -0.35 0.77
N ILE A 232 -20.57 -0.06 -0.43
CA ILE A 232 -19.87 0.69 -1.46
C ILE A 232 -20.73 1.86 -1.90
N GLU A 233 -20.09 3.01 -2.07
CA GLU A 233 -20.71 4.23 -2.57
C GLU A 233 -19.77 4.86 -3.60
N ILE A 234 -20.22 4.96 -4.84
CA ILE A 234 -19.60 5.79 -5.88
C ILE A 234 -20.43 7.06 -5.92
N LYS A 235 -19.84 8.17 -5.47
CA LYS A 235 -20.52 9.44 -5.20
C LYS A 235 -21.42 9.83 -6.38
N ASP A 236 -22.70 10.03 -6.13
CA ASP A 236 -23.74 10.43 -7.09
C ASP A 236 -24.16 9.37 -8.14
N PHE A 237 -23.52 8.19 -8.19
CA PHE A 237 -23.76 7.19 -9.26
C PHE A 237 -24.18 5.80 -8.79
N TYR A 238 -23.59 5.29 -7.71
CA TYR A 238 -23.83 3.91 -7.27
C TYR A 238 -23.79 3.81 -5.76
N LYS A 239 -24.72 3.04 -5.19
CA LYS A 239 -24.72 2.72 -3.76
C LYS A 239 -25.32 1.36 -3.55
N ASP A 240 -24.58 0.49 -2.87
CA ASP A 240 -25.02 -0.85 -2.56
C ASP A 240 -24.37 -1.38 -1.27
N SER A 241 -24.87 -2.52 -0.78
CA SER A 241 -24.33 -3.17 0.40
C SER A 241 -24.56 -4.69 0.37
N LEU A 242 -23.56 -5.44 0.81
CA LEU A 242 -23.60 -6.89 0.88
C LEU A 242 -23.37 -7.37 2.30
N LYS A 243 -24.24 -8.27 2.77
CA LYS A 243 -24.03 -8.99 4.04
C LYS A 243 -23.11 -10.17 3.77
N PHE A 244 -22.01 -10.27 4.51
CA PHE A 244 -21.19 -11.47 4.51
C PHE A 244 -21.95 -12.56 5.29
N PRO A 245 -22.19 -13.75 4.70
CA PRO A 245 -23.09 -14.75 5.27
C PRO A 245 -22.50 -15.50 6.47
N GLY A 246 -21.19 -15.36 6.72
CA GLY A 246 -20.48 -16.08 7.78
C GLY A 246 -19.99 -15.20 8.92
N PHE A 247 -19.08 -15.79 9.68
CA PHE A 247 -18.25 -15.12 10.67
C PHE A 247 -16.79 -15.15 10.21
N LEU A 248 -15.97 -14.22 10.69
CA LEU A 248 -14.56 -14.13 10.34
C LEU A 248 -13.73 -14.38 11.61
N LEU A 249 -12.93 -15.45 11.61
CA LEU A 249 -12.07 -15.80 12.74
C LEU A 249 -11.00 -14.72 12.96
N LYS A 250 -10.37 -14.71 14.14
CA LYS A 250 -9.31 -13.76 14.46
C LYS A 250 -8.18 -13.81 13.42
N LYS A 251 -7.68 -12.64 13.02
CA LYS A 251 -6.62 -12.44 12.01
C LYS A 251 -6.91 -13.04 10.62
N ASP A 252 -8.17 -13.42 10.32
CA ASP A 252 -8.58 -13.95 9.01
C ASP A 252 -9.08 -12.84 8.07
N SER A 253 -9.30 -13.17 6.79
CA SER A 253 -9.80 -12.24 5.77
C SER A 253 -10.89 -12.85 4.89
N ALA A 254 -11.81 -12.02 4.41
CA ALA A 254 -12.86 -12.42 3.49
C ALA A 254 -13.01 -11.41 2.35
N ILE A 255 -13.77 -11.78 1.32
CA ILE A 255 -14.01 -10.96 0.13
C ILE A 255 -15.49 -10.94 -0.23
N VAL A 256 -15.98 -9.79 -0.71
CA VAL A 256 -17.29 -9.65 -1.34
C VAL A 256 -17.15 -9.03 -2.73
N GLU A 257 -18.07 -9.35 -3.62
CA GLU A 257 -18.08 -8.88 -5.01
C GLU A 257 -19.28 -7.96 -5.25
N PHE A 258 -19.02 -6.72 -5.70
CA PHE A 258 -20.04 -5.79 -6.18
C PHE A 258 -20.03 -5.72 -7.70
N LYS A 259 -21.21 -5.88 -8.31
CA LYS A 259 -21.40 -5.67 -9.75
C LYS A 259 -21.84 -4.23 -9.99
N ILE A 260 -21.02 -3.49 -10.71
CA ILE A 260 -21.25 -2.06 -10.95
C ILE A 260 -21.90 -1.87 -12.31
N ASN A 261 -22.99 -1.10 -12.32
CA ASN A 261 -23.70 -0.74 -13.53
C ASN A 261 -22.79 0.09 -14.48
N PRO A 262 -23.08 0.08 -15.80
CA PRO A 262 -22.33 0.86 -16.77
C PRO A 262 -22.20 2.34 -16.41
N LEU A 263 -20.98 2.87 -16.45
CA LEU A 263 -20.67 4.29 -16.22
C LEU A 263 -20.15 4.95 -17.50
N GLN A 264 -20.33 6.27 -17.59
CA GLN A 264 -19.71 7.07 -18.65
C GLN A 264 -18.19 7.18 -18.43
N LYS A 265 -17.47 7.60 -19.45
CA LYS A 265 -16.05 7.93 -19.32
C LYS A 265 -15.86 9.03 -18.27
N GLY A 266 -14.96 8.81 -17.31
CA GLY A 266 -14.66 9.81 -16.30
C GLY A 266 -13.90 9.29 -15.09
N ILE A 267 -13.70 10.19 -14.14
CA ILE A 267 -13.12 9.91 -12.83
C ILE A 267 -14.25 9.98 -11.80
N TYR A 268 -14.34 8.95 -10.99
CA TYR A 268 -15.37 8.82 -9.95
C TYR A 268 -14.72 8.67 -8.58
N LYS A 269 -15.29 9.31 -7.57
CA LYS A 269 -14.86 9.19 -6.17
C LYS A 269 -15.72 8.15 -5.48
N GLY A 270 -15.07 7.11 -4.98
CA GLY A 270 -15.69 6.00 -4.28
C GLY A 270 -15.31 5.94 -2.81
N THR A 271 -16.21 5.41 -2.00
CA THR A 271 -16.01 5.09 -0.60
C THR A 271 -16.48 3.68 -0.35
N ILE A 272 -15.67 2.88 0.34
CA ILE A 272 -16.06 1.59 0.90
C ILE A 272 -16.00 1.69 2.40
N TYR A 273 -16.99 1.13 3.09
CA TYR A 273 -16.94 0.99 4.54
C TYR A 273 -17.65 -0.27 5.03
N GLY A 274 -17.20 -0.79 6.15
CA GLY A 274 -17.75 -1.98 6.81
C GLY A 274 -18.50 -1.63 8.08
N LYS A 275 -19.45 -2.50 8.46
CA LYS A 275 -20.08 -2.50 9.79
C LYS A 275 -20.13 -3.92 10.34
N SER A 276 -19.85 -4.05 11.62
CA SER A 276 -20.04 -5.24 12.45
C SER A 276 -20.61 -4.77 13.79
N VAL A 277 -21.54 -5.53 14.38
CA VAL A 277 -22.21 -5.13 15.64
C VAL A 277 -21.31 -5.27 16.87
N TYR A 278 -20.19 -5.99 16.75
CA TYR A 278 -19.26 -6.24 17.84
C TYR A 278 -17.95 -5.46 17.71
N ASP A 279 -17.78 -4.73 16.62
CA ASP A 279 -16.58 -3.94 16.38
C ASP A 279 -16.66 -2.59 17.08
N SER A 280 -15.77 -2.39 18.05
CA SER A 280 -15.65 -1.16 18.83
C SER A 280 -14.75 -0.12 18.17
N ASP A 281 -13.79 -0.51 17.32
CA ASP A 281 -12.92 0.43 16.61
C ASP A 281 -13.41 0.68 15.19
N THR A 282 -14.31 1.65 15.04
CA THR A 282 -14.83 1.99 13.71
C THR A 282 -13.91 2.89 12.87
N SER A 283 -12.74 3.28 13.40
CA SER A 283 -11.85 4.27 12.76
C SER A 283 -11.16 3.72 11.51
N ASN A 284 -11.03 2.40 11.41
CA ASN A 284 -10.27 1.70 10.38
C ASN A 284 -11.15 0.94 9.35
N ASN A 285 -12.47 1.07 9.48
CA ASN A 285 -13.45 0.31 8.70
C ASN A 285 -13.79 0.98 7.36
N LYS A 286 -13.05 2.02 6.95
CA LYS A 286 -13.42 2.88 5.82
C LYS A 286 -12.21 3.23 4.97
N ILE A 287 -12.42 3.21 3.65
CA ILE A 287 -11.46 3.67 2.67
C ILE A 287 -12.12 4.47 1.55
N ASN A 288 -11.41 5.47 1.04
CA ASN A 288 -11.78 6.21 -0.18
C ASN A 288 -10.89 5.76 -1.35
N PHE A 289 -11.43 5.78 -2.56
CA PHE A 289 -10.70 5.43 -3.77
C PHE A 289 -11.15 6.26 -4.98
N ASN A 290 -10.27 6.36 -5.97
CA ASN A 290 -10.63 6.86 -7.30
C ASN A 290 -10.94 5.68 -8.22
N LEU A 291 -11.99 5.82 -9.03
CA LEU A 291 -12.39 4.88 -10.07
C LEU A 291 -12.25 5.58 -11.43
N PHE A 292 -11.46 4.98 -12.32
CA PHE A 292 -11.15 5.54 -13.64
C PHE A 292 -11.84 4.72 -14.72
N VAL A 293 -12.92 5.25 -15.32
CA VAL A 293 -13.67 4.57 -16.38
C VAL A 293 -13.22 5.12 -17.73
N SER A 294 -12.64 4.26 -18.57
CA SER A 294 -12.07 4.60 -19.89
C SER A 294 -11.17 5.84 -19.87
N PHE A 295 -10.46 6.00 -18.75
CA PHE A 295 -9.67 7.18 -18.46
C PHE A 295 -8.34 6.73 -17.88
N LYS A 296 -7.24 7.20 -18.48
CA LYS A 296 -5.90 7.02 -17.94
C LYS A 296 -5.52 8.33 -17.25
N PRO A 297 -5.34 8.34 -15.92
CA PRO A 297 -5.26 9.59 -15.18
C PRO A 297 -3.86 10.20 -15.13
N LEU A 298 -2.83 9.38 -15.30
CA LEU A 298 -1.45 9.76 -15.10
C LEU A 298 -0.61 9.23 -16.26
N PHE A 299 0.28 10.08 -16.77
CA PHE A 299 1.11 9.79 -17.93
C PHE A 299 2.57 10.00 -17.58
N ILE A 300 3.44 9.09 -18.01
CA ILE A 300 4.88 9.36 -18.04
C ILE A 300 5.14 10.31 -19.21
N THR A 301 5.81 11.42 -18.94
CA THR A 301 6.08 12.49 -19.92
C THR A 301 7.55 12.63 -20.25
N GLU A 302 8.45 12.39 -19.31
CA GLU A 302 9.89 12.63 -19.52
C GLU A 302 10.72 11.66 -18.67
N ILE A 303 11.86 11.20 -19.20
CA ILE A 303 12.76 10.25 -18.54
C ILE A 303 14.20 10.73 -18.70
N MET A 304 14.88 11.04 -17.60
CA MET A 304 16.32 11.29 -17.55
C MET A 304 17.01 9.98 -17.15
N TYR A 305 17.44 9.19 -18.13
CA TYR A 305 17.99 7.85 -17.89
C TYR A 305 19.52 7.76 -17.91
N ASP A 306 20.23 8.70 -18.55
CA ASP A 306 21.70 8.71 -18.66
C ASP A 306 22.24 10.00 -18.00
N SER A 307 22.25 10.02 -16.67
CA SER A 307 22.77 11.11 -15.85
C SER A 307 23.13 10.60 -14.45
N ASP A 308 23.97 11.35 -13.73
CA ASP A 308 24.27 11.02 -12.32
C ASP A 308 23.02 11.25 -11.43
N TYR A 309 22.04 12.03 -11.92
CA TYR A 309 20.77 12.35 -11.26
C TYR A 309 19.60 11.98 -12.17
N GLU A 310 19.32 10.68 -12.27
CA GLU A 310 18.19 10.14 -13.01
C GLU A 310 16.84 10.47 -12.35
N TRP A 311 15.81 10.61 -13.18
CA TRP A 311 14.44 10.86 -12.73
C TRP A 311 13.41 10.53 -13.82
N VAL A 312 12.15 10.39 -13.39
CA VAL A 312 10.99 10.17 -14.26
C VAL A 312 9.94 11.23 -13.96
N GLU A 313 9.38 11.85 -14.98
CA GLU A 313 8.28 12.80 -14.82
C GLU A 313 6.92 12.17 -15.13
N ILE A 314 5.94 12.51 -14.30
CA ILE A 314 4.54 12.16 -14.46
C ILE A 314 3.65 13.41 -14.55
N TYR A 315 2.56 13.31 -15.30
CA TYR A 315 1.63 14.40 -15.56
C TYR A 315 0.18 14.01 -15.30
N ASN A 316 -0.56 14.85 -14.56
CA ASN A 316 -2.00 14.75 -14.40
C ASN A 316 -2.73 15.42 -15.57
N ALA A 317 -3.20 14.61 -16.52
CA ALA A 317 -3.96 15.10 -17.67
C ALA A 317 -5.47 15.31 -17.39
N SER A 318 -5.90 15.10 -16.15
CA SER A 318 -7.30 15.29 -15.77
C SER A 318 -7.60 16.73 -15.36
N ASN A 319 -8.89 17.06 -15.37
CA ASN A 319 -9.41 18.35 -14.92
C ASN A 319 -9.79 18.34 -13.42
N ASP A 320 -9.39 17.30 -12.67
CA ASP A 320 -9.61 17.19 -11.22
C ASP A 320 -8.27 16.91 -10.51
N THR A 321 -8.19 17.27 -9.24
CA THR A 321 -7.05 16.93 -8.39
C THR A 321 -7.02 15.42 -8.19
N LEU A 322 -5.92 14.77 -8.54
CA LEU A 322 -5.74 13.33 -8.30
C LEU A 322 -5.06 13.10 -6.97
N ASP A 323 -5.63 12.20 -6.18
CA ASP A 323 -4.93 11.61 -5.04
C ASP A 323 -4.10 10.42 -5.54
N ILE A 324 -2.78 10.59 -5.52
CA ILE A 324 -1.78 9.60 -5.94
C ILE A 324 -0.95 9.12 -4.74
N SER A 325 -1.53 9.18 -3.55
CA SER A 325 -0.92 8.67 -2.32
C SER A 325 -0.67 7.16 -2.42
N ASN A 326 0.52 6.71 -2.04
CA ASN A 326 0.93 5.30 -2.09
C ASN A 326 0.88 4.67 -3.48
N PHE A 327 0.94 5.48 -4.53
CA PHE A 327 1.27 4.97 -5.87
C PHE A 327 2.75 4.60 -5.90
N GLY A 328 3.16 3.88 -6.96
CA GLY A 328 4.53 3.39 -7.04
C GLY A 328 5.12 3.40 -8.43
N ILE A 329 6.44 3.22 -8.47
CA ILE A 329 7.25 3.11 -9.68
C ILE A 329 8.05 1.81 -9.64
N SER A 330 8.30 1.18 -10.79
CA SER A 330 9.27 0.10 -10.91
C SER A 330 10.00 0.15 -12.25
N ASP A 331 11.13 -0.53 -12.31
CA ASP A 331 11.85 -0.85 -13.55
C ASP A 331 11.38 -2.23 -14.10
N GLU A 332 12.19 -2.88 -14.93
CA GLU A 332 11.97 -4.24 -15.46
C GLU A 332 11.78 -5.32 -14.36
N ASN A 333 12.32 -5.15 -13.16
CA ASN A 333 12.21 -6.14 -12.07
C ASN A 333 10.82 -6.18 -11.40
N LYS A 334 9.95 -5.21 -11.68
CA LYS A 334 8.58 -5.08 -11.15
C LYS A 334 8.48 -5.02 -9.62
N LYS A 335 9.57 -4.67 -8.94
CA LYS A 335 9.56 -4.32 -7.52
C LYS A 335 9.02 -2.91 -7.38
N ILE A 336 7.78 -2.80 -6.90
CA ILE A 336 7.08 -1.52 -6.77
C ILE A 336 7.67 -0.74 -5.59
N GLU A 337 8.31 0.38 -5.89
CA GLU A 337 8.75 1.36 -4.90
C GLU A 337 7.68 2.44 -4.76
N ASN A 338 7.00 2.45 -3.61
CA ASN A 338 5.90 3.38 -3.33
C ASN A 338 6.43 4.70 -2.75
N TRP A 339 5.71 5.78 -2.99
CA TRP A 339 5.90 7.07 -2.31
C TRP A 339 4.76 7.36 -1.34
N GLY A 340 4.92 8.40 -0.51
CA GLY A 340 3.93 8.76 0.51
C GLY A 340 2.69 9.48 0.00
N ASN A 341 2.04 10.19 0.92
CA ASN A 341 0.80 10.89 0.62
C ASN A 341 1.04 12.09 -0.32
N LEU A 342 0.31 12.13 -1.42
CA LEU A 342 0.51 13.12 -2.47
C LEU A 342 -0.76 13.37 -3.27
N LYS A 343 -1.03 14.66 -3.52
CA LYS A 343 -2.04 15.12 -4.46
C LYS A 343 -1.38 15.92 -5.58
N ILE A 344 -1.85 15.67 -6.79
CA ILE A 344 -1.41 16.35 -8.01
C ILE A 344 -2.60 17.12 -8.57
N GLU A 345 -2.42 18.43 -8.74
CA GLU A 345 -3.47 19.32 -9.25
C GLU A 345 -3.73 19.06 -10.75
N PRO A 346 -4.87 19.51 -11.29
CA PRO A 346 -5.11 19.47 -12.73
C PRO A 346 -3.96 20.09 -13.51
N GLU A 347 -3.53 19.42 -14.58
CA GLU A 347 -2.47 19.88 -15.48
C GLU A 347 -1.10 20.11 -14.81
N GLU A 348 -0.86 19.49 -13.65
CA GLU A 348 0.40 19.59 -12.92
C GLU A 348 1.37 18.45 -13.28
N TYR A 349 2.66 18.76 -13.28
CA TYR A 349 3.78 17.82 -13.45
C TYR A 349 4.46 17.53 -12.12
N ILE A 350 4.86 16.27 -11.90
CA ILE A 350 5.66 15.85 -10.75
C ILE A 350 6.84 15.02 -11.22
N VAL A 351 8.02 15.34 -10.71
CA VAL A 351 9.26 14.61 -11.00
C VAL A 351 9.57 13.61 -9.88
N ILE A 352 9.66 12.34 -10.23
CA ILE A 352 10.05 11.25 -9.35
C ILE A 352 11.59 11.15 -9.39
N ILE A 353 12.23 11.53 -8.28
CA ILE A 353 13.68 11.53 -8.09
C ILE A 353 14.11 10.33 -7.23
N LYS A 354 15.39 9.92 -7.32
CA LYS A 354 15.92 8.81 -6.50
C LYS A 354 15.96 9.17 -5.02
N SER A 355 16.40 10.38 -4.71
CA SER A 355 16.51 10.88 -3.33
C SER A 355 16.32 12.39 -3.27
N PHE A 356 15.80 12.91 -2.15
CA PHE A 356 15.62 14.35 -2.00
C PHE A 356 16.96 15.13 -2.03
N GLU A 357 18.09 14.50 -1.73
CA GLU A 357 19.42 15.10 -1.88
C GLU A 357 19.76 15.49 -3.33
N ASP A 358 19.17 14.82 -4.33
CA ASP A 358 19.39 15.11 -5.76
C ASP A 358 18.92 16.52 -6.12
N THR A 359 17.99 17.09 -5.35
CA THR A 359 17.51 18.46 -5.54
C THR A 359 18.62 19.52 -5.39
N ASN A 360 19.70 19.21 -4.66
CA ASN A 360 20.87 20.09 -4.55
C ASN A 360 21.58 20.30 -5.89
N TYR A 361 21.40 19.39 -6.84
CA TYR A 361 21.99 19.44 -8.18
C TYR A 361 20.96 19.78 -9.26
N LEU A 362 19.75 19.22 -9.14
CA LEU A 362 18.69 19.42 -10.12
C LEU A 362 18.13 20.86 -10.09
N PHE A 363 17.91 21.45 -8.91
CA PHE A 363 17.31 22.79 -8.83
C PHE A 363 18.22 23.91 -9.36
N PRO A 364 19.55 23.92 -9.12
CA PRO A 364 20.43 24.87 -9.77
C PRO A 364 20.44 24.78 -11.30
N LYS A 365 20.28 23.58 -11.86
CA LYS A 365 20.33 23.34 -13.32
C LYS A 365 19.00 23.69 -14.01
N PHE A 366 17.87 23.26 -13.46
CA PHE A 366 16.56 23.34 -14.12
C PHE A 366 15.60 24.35 -13.50
N GLY A 367 15.97 24.95 -12.36
CA GLY A 367 15.06 25.71 -11.52
C GLY A 367 14.26 24.80 -10.59
N ARG A 368 13.45 25.39 -9.70
CA ARG A 368 12.62 24.64 -8.76
C ARG A 368 11.41 24.04 -9.48
N PHE A 369 11.14 22.77 -9.21
CA PHE A 369 9.97 22.02 -9.67
C PHE A 369 9.43 21.13 -8.54
N LYS A 370 8.19 20.68 -8.65
CA LYS A 370 7.58 19.76 -7.69
C LYS A 370 8.13 18.35 -7.93
N CYS A 371 8.66 17.73 -6.88
CA CYS A 371 9.25 16.41 -6.95
C CYS A 371 8.92 15.55 -5.74
N ILE A 372 9.06 14.24 -5.91
CA ILE A 372 8.85 13.22 -4.88
C ILE A 372 9.93 12.15 -4.96
N ALA A 373 10.24 11.52 -3.82
CA ALA A 373 11.11 10.36 -3.75
C ALA A 373 10.31 9.16 -3.17
N PRO A 374 10.44 7.95 -3.75
CA PRO A 374 9.91 6.74 -3.13
C PRO A 374 10.58 6.44 -1.77
N TYR A 375 9.94 5.62 -0.94
CA TYR A 375 10.43 5.30 0.41
C TYR A 375 11.78 4.57 0.41
N ASN A 376 11.97 3.65 -0.53
CA ASN A 376 13.26 3.06 -0.80
C ASN A 376 13.80 3.61 -2.12
N LYS A 377 15.12 3.62 -2.26
CA LYS A 377 15.76 4.06 -3.49
C LYS A 377 15.25 3.22 -4.66
N PHE A 378 14.62 3.90 -5.61
CA PHE A 378 14.36 3.37 -6.93
C PHE A 378 15.70 3.06 -7.62
N TYR A 379 15.84 1.84 -8.17
CA TYR A 379 17.07 1.41 -8.84
C TYR A 379 17.36 2.26 -10.09
N SER A 380 18.61 2.22 -10.55
CA SER A 380 19.09 3.01 -11.70
C SER A 380 18.42 2.56 -13.00
N LEU A 381 17.89 3.52 -13.73
CA LEU A 381 17.46 3.42 -15.12
C LEU A 381 18.66 3.03 -15.98
N ASN A 382 18.55 1.96 -16.75
CA ASN A 382 19.66 1.51 -17.59
C ASN A 382 19.86 2.39 -18.83
N ASP A 383 21.12 2.74 -19.13
CA ASP A 383 21.49 3.63 -20.26
C ASP A 383 21.16 3.08 -21.65
N LEU A 384 21.16 1.75 -21.81
CA LEU A 384 20.96 1.10 -23.12
C LEU A 384 19.48 0.85 -23.43
N LYS A 385 18.77 0.27 -22.48
CA LYS A 385 17.34 -0.05 -22.55
C LYS A 385 16.82 -0.35 -21.16
N ASP A 386 15.58 0.02 -20.88
CA ASP A 386 14.86 -0.36 -19.66
C ASP A 386 13.35 -0.21 -19.90
N ILE A 387 12.55 -0.51 -18.88
CA ILE A 387 11.13 -0.19 -18.86
C ILE A 387 10.76 0.48 -17.54
N VAL A 388 10.11 1.64 -17.64
CA VAL A 388 9.52 2.31 -16.47
C VAL A 388 8.05 1.94 -16.37
N TYR A 389 7.59 1.56 -15.19
CA TYR A 389 6.17 1.35 -14.88
C TYR A 389 5.71 2.31 -13.79
N ILE A 390 4.51 2.87 -13.95
CA ILE A 390 3.80 3.61 -12.90
C ILE A 390 2.59 2.79 -12.48
N TYR A 391 2.41 2.64 -11.17
CA TYR A 391 1.36 1.84 -10.56
C TYR A 391 0.39 2.72 -9.76
N ASP A 392 -0.88 2.35 -9.76
CA ASP A 392 -1.81 2.84 -8.75
C ASP A 392 -1.52 2.22 -7.36
N PHE A 393 -2.21 2.70 -6.33
CA PHE A 393 -2.09 2.19 -4.96
C PHE A 393 -2.45 0.70 -4.77
N LYS A 394 -3.01 0.06 -5.80
CA LYS A 394 -3.43 -1.34 -5.81
C LYS A 394 -2.42 -2.22 -6.55
N GLY A 395 -1.40 -1.63 -7.19
CA GLY A 395 -0.42 -2.34 -8.01
C GLY A 395 -0.87 -2.56 -9.46
N ASN A 396 -1.90 -1.88 -9.95
CA ASN A 396 -2.24 -1.89 -11.38
C ASN A 396 -1.35 -0.92 -12.15
N ILE A 397 -0.85 -1.34 -13.31
CA ILE A 397 -0.06 -0.48 -14.19
C ILE A 397 -0.96 0.62 -14.79
N ILE A 398 -0.62 1.88 -14.53
CA ILE A 398 -1.25 3.05 -15.14
C ILE A 398 -0.56 3.40 -16.46
N ASP A 399 0.77 3.52 -16.45
CA ASP A 399 1.58 3.80 -17.64
C ASP A 399 2.86 2.97 -17.62
N SER A 400 3.40 2.70 -18.82
CA SER A 400 4.65 1.98 -18.99
C SER A 400 5.41 2.42 -20.23
N VAL A 401 6.74 2.56 -20.13
CA VAL A 401 7.60 3.03 -21.24
C VAL A 401 8.82 2.11 -21.39
N PRO A 402 8.82 1.18 -22.36
CA PRO A 402 9.97 0.34 -22.69
C PRO A 402 10.96 1.11 -23.59
N TYR A 403 11.77 2.00 -23.00
CA TYR A 403 12.68 2.83 -23.78
C TYR A 403 13.96 2.07 -24.18
N GLU A 404 14.57 2.52 -25.28
CA GLU A 404 15.92 2.14 -25.69
C GLU A 404 16.68 3.41 -26.06
N ASN A 405 18.01 3.43 -25.94
CA ASN A 405 18.84 4.60 -26.27
C ASN A 405 18.64 5.15 -27.69
N LYS A 406 18.19 4.31 -28.63
CA LYS A 406 17.84 4.71 -30.00
C LYS A 406 16.55 5.53 -30.10
N TRP A 407 15.76 5.64 -29.03
CA TRP A 407 14.52 6.45 -28.99
C TRP A 407 14.83 7.95 -28.88
N GLY A 408 15.96 8.30 -28.26
CA GLY A 408 16.33 9.66 -27.92
C GLY A 408 16.95 9.69 -26.52
N GLY A 409 17.11 10.89 -25.96
CA GLY A 409 17.87 11.10 -24.73
C GLY A 409 19.38 11.01 -24.95
N GLY A 410 20.11 10.71 -23.87
CA GLY A 410 21.56 10.53 -23.83
C GLY A 410 22.17 11.25 -22.62
N LYS A 411 23.50 11.33 -22.57
CA LYS A 411 24.21 11.93 -21.44
C LYS A 411 23.68 13.34 -21.14
N ASP A 412 23.07 13.49 -19.96
CA ASP A 412 22.45 14.72 -19.45
C ASP A 412 21.34 15.32 -20.36
N ILE A 413 20.77 14.50 -21.25
CA ILE A 413 19.66 14.85 -22.14
C ILE A 413 18.51 13.87 -21.88
N SER A 414 17.34 14.39 -21.51
CA SER A 414 16.17 13.55 -21.26
C SER A 414 15.52 13.04 -22.55
N LEU A 415 14.83 11.91 -22.39
CA LEU A 415 13.88 11.38 -23.35
C LEU A 415 12.50 11.96 -23.05
N GLU A 416 11.99 12.78 -23.97
CA GLU A 416 10.70 13.46 -23.82
C GLU A 416 9.62 12.79 -24.66
N ARG A 417 8.39 12.73 -24.15
CA ARG A 417 7.20 12.31 -24.89
C ARG A 417 6.66 13.48 -25.70
N LYS A 418 6.36 13.25 -26.97
CA LYS A 418 5.77 14.26 -27.86
C LYS A 418 4.38 14.69 -27.40
N GLY A 419 3.60 13.81 -26.78
CA GLY A 419 2.30 14.18 -26.24
C GLY A 419 1.60 13.01 -25.60
N ILE A 420 0.68 13.30 -24.67
CA ILE A 420 -0.10 12.27 -23.96
C ILE A 420 -1.06 11.49 -24.86
N ASP A 421 -1.37 12.02 -26.05
CA ASP A 421 -2.21 11.33 -27.03
C ASP A 421 -1.42 10.35 -27.90
N PHE A 422 -0.08 10.37 -27.83
CA PHE A 422 0.79 9.36 -28.42
C PHE A 422 0.90 8.12 -27.51
N PRO A 423 0.93 6.89 -28.04
CA PRO A 423 1.10 5.66 -27.25
C PRO A 423 2.49 5.60 -26.57
N SER A 424 2.56 5.40 -25.27
CA SER A 424 3.82 5.44 -24.50
C SER A 424 4.79 4.32 -24.86
N GLU A 425 4.26 3.20 -25.34
CA GLU A 425 4.99 1.99 -25.71
C GLU A 425 5.69 2.05 -27.08
N GLU A 426 5.49 3.14 -27.83
CA GLU A 426 5.97 3.26 -29.19
C GLU A 426 7.11 4.27 -29.32
N ARG A 427 8.23 3.88 -29.93
CA ARG A 427 9.41 4.74 -30.15
C ARG A 427 9.10 6.11 -30.73
N PHE A 428 8.14 6.18 -31.65
CA PHE A 428 7.84 7.42 -32.37
C PHE A 428 7.15 8.48 -31.52
N SER A 429 6.66 8.08 -30.35
CA SER A 429 6.05 8.94 -29.35
C SER A 429 7.07 9.74 -28.55
N TRP A 430 8.37 9.44 -28.73
CA TRP A 430 9.45 9.98 -27.92
C TRP A 430 10.55 10.59 -28.79
N GLY A 431 11.41 11.40 -28.17
CA GLY A 431 12.60 11.99 -28.77
C GLY A 431 13.49 12.64 -27.72
N SER A 432 14.69 13.07 -28.12
CA SER A 432 15.58 13.82 -27.23
C SER A 432 15.03 15.21 -26.96
N SER A 433 15.19 15.68 -25.72
CA SER A 433 14.98 17.08 -25.38
C SER A 433 15.78 18.01 -26.29
N ILE A 434 15.14 19.08 -26.76
CA ILE A 434 15.78 20.18 -27.48
C ILE A 434 15.91 21.44 -26.59
N SER A 435 15.61 21.31 -25.30
CA SER A 435 15.84 22.34 -24.29
C SER A 435 17.34 22.65 -24.17
N PRO A 436 17.77 23.93 -24.08
CA PRO A 436 19.17 24.28 -23.85
C PRO A 436 19.74 23.71 -22.54
N GLN A 437 18.87 23.36 -21.57
CA GLN A 437 19.26 22.75 -20.29
C GLN A 437 19.36 21.21 -20.38
N GLY A 438 18.98 20.62 -21.51
CA GLY A 438 18.96 19.18 -21.77
C GLY A 438 17.70 18.45 -21.29
N ALA A 439 16.79 19.13 -20.59
CA ALA A 439 15.53 18.57 -20.10
C ALA A 439 14.52 19.66 -19.73
N THR A 440 13.28 19.25 -19.41
CA THR A 440 12.15 20.13 -19.04
C THR A 440 11.42 19.74 -17.75
N PRO A 441 12.11 19.35 -16.65
CA PRO A 441 11.43 18.87 -15.45
C PRO A 441 10.47 19.90 -14.85
N GLY A 442 9.25 19.45 -14.56
CA GLY A 442 8.13 20.21 -14.03
C GLY A 442 7.40 21.09 -15.04
N ARG A 443 7.60 20.89 -16.36
CA ARG A 443 7.06 21.77 -17.42
C ARG A 443 6.69 20.96 -18.67
N GLU A 444 6.02 21.63 -19.62
CA GLU A 444 5.74 21.03 -20.93
C GLU A 444 7.03 20.68 -21.68
N ASN A 445 7.06 19.48 -22.27
CA ASN A 445 8.18 18.96 -23.04
C ASN A 445 8.54 19.86 -24.22
N SER A 446 9.84 19.99 -24.48
CA SER A 446 10.38 20.81 -25.58
C SER A 446 10.03 20.29 -26.98
N ILE A 447 9.69 19.01 -27.13
CA ILE A 447 9.28 18.39 -28.39
C ILE A 447 7.76 18.14 -28.51
N THR A 448 6.95 18.89 -27.77
CA THR A 448 5.49 18.68 -27.75
C THR A 448 4.86 18.79 -29.14
N GLU A 449 4.10 17.78 -29.53
CA GLU A 449 3.30 17.65 -30.74
C GLU A 449 1.89 17.15 -30.39
N LYS A 450 0.90 17.42 -31.24
CA LYS A 450 -0.40 16.73 -31.17
C LYS A 450 -0.38 15.55 -32.14
N LEU A 451 -0.70 14.34 -31.68
CA LEU A 451 -0.70 13.13 -32.52
C LEU A 451 -1.62 13.31 -33.74
N PHE A 452 -2.71 14.05 -33.56
CA PHE A 452 -3.67 14.36 -34.61
C PHE A 452 -3.70 15.86 -34.89
N PRO A 453 -3.43 16.29 -36.14
CA PRO A 453 -3.72 17.65 -36.55
C PRO A 453 -5.21 17.93 -36.38
N GLU A 454 -5.55 19.08 -35.82
CA GLU A 454 -6.95 19.47 -35.60
C GLU A 454 -7.79 19.33 -36.88
N GLY A 455 -8.98 18.72 -36.74
CA GLY A 455 -9.92 18.49 -37.84
C GLY A 455 -9.60 17.34 -38.79
N LYS A 456 -8.54 16.53 -38.55
CA LYS A 456 -8.22 15.36 -39.41
C LYS A 456 -8.60 14.03 -38.78
N TYR A 457 -9.48 13.28 -39.45
CA TYR A 457 -9.85 11.90 -39.08
C TYR A 457 -8.85 10.85 -39.57
N VAL A 458 -8.08 11.16 -40.62
CA VAL A 458 -7.06 10.27 -41.19
C VAL A 458 -5.84 11.10 -41.59
N TYR A 459 -4.66 10.69 -41.13
CA TYR A 459 -3.38 11.37 -41.38
C TYR A 459 -2.28 10.34 -41.64
N LEU A 460 -1.32 10.65 -42.52
CA LEU A 460 -0.15 9.83 -42.84
C LEU A 460 1.09 10.69 -42.57
N ASP A 461 2.05 10.22 -41.77
CA ASP A 461 3.23 11.01 -41.33
C ASP A 461 4.29 11.24 -42.41
N GLY A 462 4.11 10.69 -43.61
CA GLY A 462 5.04 10.87 -44.71
C GLY A 462 4.35 10.86 -46.06
N LYS A 463 4.90 11.65 -47.00
CA LYS A 463 4.54 11.55 -48.44
C LYS A 463 5.54 10.70 -49.23
N ILE A 464 6.69 10.40 -48.63
CA ILE A 464 7.74 9.56 -49.22
C ILE A 464 8.16 8.54 -48.16
N PHE A 465 8.03 7.27 -48.48
CA PHE A 465 8.54 6.16 -47.68
C PHE A 465 9.92 5.76 -48.21
N ARG A 466 10.87 5.57 -47.30
CA ARG A 466 12.19 4.97 -47.54
C ARG A 466 12.39 3.84 -46.54
N GLU A 467 13.20 2.84 -46.88
CA GLU A 467 13.31 1.62 -46.06
C GLU A 467 13.88 1.87 -44.65
N GLU A 468 14.64 2.96 -44.50
CA GLU A 468 15.20 3.46 -43.23
C GLU A 468 14.18 4.19 -42.33
N ASN A 469 13.04 4.63 -42.87
CA ASN A 469 12.05 5.42 -42.17
C ASN A 469 10.80 4.59 -41.84
N ASP A 470 10.00 5.08 -40.89
CA ASP A 470 8.66 4.57 -40.69
C ASP A 470 7.63 5.26 -41.61
N LEU A 471 6.55 4.55 -41.93
CA LEU A 471 5.32 5.14 -42.47
C LEU A 471 4.15 4.78 -41.58
N LYS A 472 3.57 5.76 -40.91
CA LYS A 472 2.48 5.58 -39.94
C LYS A 472 1.20 6.25 -40.42
N LEU A 473 0.11 5.50 -40.29
CA LEU A 473 -1.24 5.95 -40.59
C LEU A 473 -2.01 6.16 -39.28
N PHE A 474 -2.45 7.39 -39.04
CA PHE A 474 -3.16 7.83 -37.86
C PHE A 474 -4.65 7.90 -38.20
N ILE A 475 -5.48 7.28 -37.37
CA ILE A 475 -6.94 7.28 -37.49
C ILE A 475 -7.55 7.81 -36.20
N ASN A 476 -8.29 8.91 -36.33
CA ASN A 476 -9.14 9.46 -35.27
C ASN A 476 -10.59 9.11 -35.63
N PRO A 477 -11.26 8.21 -34.90
CA PRO A 477 -12.61 7.78 -35.25
C PRO A 477 -13.62 8.93 -35.11
N PRO A 478 -14.39 9.25 -36.16
CA PRO A 478 -15.46 10.25 -36.10
C PRO A 478 -16.68 9.83 -35.26
N TYR A 479 -16.80 8.55 -34.91
CA TYR A 479 -17.97 7.95 -34.25
C TYR A 479 -17.55 7.03 -33.10
N ASN A 480 -18.40 6.86 -32.08
CA ASN A 480 -18.15 5.97 -30.93
C ASN A 480 -17.76 4.54 -31.34
N LEU A 481 -18.42 3.98 -32.36
CA LEU A 481 -18.04 2.73 -32.99
C LEU A 481 -17.85 2.97 -34.49
N THR A 482 -16.59 3.03 -34.91
CA THR A 482 -16.20 3.28 -36.29
C THR A 482 -15.68 1.99 -36.93
N GLU A 483 -16.35 1.49 -37.96
CA GLU A 483 -15.84 0.47 -38.87
C GLU A 483 -14.78 1.09 -39.79
N VAL A 484 -13.60 0.48 -39.82
CA VAL A 484 -12.42 0.94 -40.56
C VAL A 484 -12.09 -0.05 -41.66
N LYS A 485 -11.87 0.48 -42.86
CA LYS A 485 -11.38 -0.25 -44.02
C LYS A 485 -10.18 0.47 -44.61
N ILE A 486 -9.07 -0.24 -44.75
CA ILE A 486 -7.80 0.30 -45.25
C ILE A 486 -7.31 -0.55 -46.41
N LEU A 487 -7.16 0.08 -47.58
CA LEU A 487 -6.74 -0.57 -48.81
C LEU A 487 -5.55 0.17 -49.40
N LEU A 488 -4.64 -0.57 -50.05
CA LEU A 488 -3.50 -0.02 -50.78
C LEU A 488 -3.70 -0.20 -52.28
N PHE A 489 -3.55 0.86 -53.05
CA PHE A 489 -3.63 0.85 -54.51
C PHE A 489 -2.31 1.34 -55.13
N ASP A 490 -1.98 0.87 -56.33
CA ASP A 490 -0.90 1.48 -57.13
C ASP A 490 -1.40 2.72 -57.91
N SER A 491 -0.47 3.43 -58.55
CA SER A 491 -0.77 4.61 -59.39
C SER A 491 -1.73 4.34 -60.56
N LYS A 492 -1.96 3.09 -60.94
CA LYS A 492 -2.93 2.69 -61.99
C LYS A 492 -4.30 2.33 -61.39
N GLY A 493 -4.50 2.49 -60.09
CA GLY A 493 -5.75 2.16 -59.39
C GLY A 493 -5.95 0.66 -59.16
N ARG A 494 -4.93 -0.18 -59.33
CA ARG A 494 -5.03 -1.62 -59.07
C ARG A 494 -4.84 -1.87 -57.58
N LEU A 495 -5.76 -2.63 -56.96
CA LEU A 495 -5.65 -3.04 -55.57
C LEU A 495 -4.38 -3.88 -55.39
N LYS A 496 -3.57 -3.52 -54.39
CA LYS A 496 -2.34 -4.22 -54.00
C LYS A 496 -2.49 -4.97 -52.70
N GLU A 497 -3.18 -4.37 -51.73
CA GLU A 497 -3.33 -4.96 -50.40
C GLU A 497 -4.66 -4.56 -49.77
N LYS A 498 -5.26 -5.49 -49.03
CA LYS A 498 -6.32 -5.18 -48.07
C LYS A 498 -5.70 -5.17 -46.67
N ILE A 499 -5.29 -4.00 -46.20
CA ILE A 499 -4.61 -3.86 -44.91
C ILE A 499 -5.59 -4.16 -43.77
N PHE A 500 -6.80 -3.60 -43.84
CA PHE A 500 -7.93 -3.96 -42.97
C PHE A 500 -9.23 -3.98 -43.78
N ASP A 501 -10.08 -4.98 -43.56
CA ASP A 501 -11.43 -5.06 -44.12
C ASP A 501 -12.41 -5.28 -42.94
N ASN A 502 -13.16 -4.23 -42.58
CA ASN A 502 -14.19 -4.21 -41.53
C ASN A 502 -13.67 -4.39 -40.08
N PHE A 503 -12.65 -3.62 -39.69
CA PHE A 503 -12.15 -3.59 -38.30
C PHE A 503 -12.84 -2.48 -37.49
N THR A 504 -13.38 -2.75 -36.29
CA THR A 504 -14.06 -1.71 -35.47
C THR A 504 -13.10 -1.06 -34.49
N ILE A 505 -13.10 0.28 -34.42
CA ILE A 505 -12.38 1.06 -33.41
C ILE A 505 -13.33 2.03 -32.70
N SER A 506 -13.05 2.29 -31.42
CA SER A 506 -13.72 3.31 -30.59
C SER A 506 -12.79 4.42 -30.10
N SER A 507 -11.49 4.28 -30.36
CA SER A 507 -10.45 5.22 -29.95
C SER A 507 -9.45 5.48 -31.07
N LYS A 508 -8.68 6.56 -30.92
CA LYS A 508 -7.58 6.91 -31.81
C LYS A 508 -6.63 5.72 -31.99
N ARG A 509 -6.17 5.48 -33.23
CA ARG A 509 -5.20 4.41 -33.57
C ARG A 509 -4.07 4.94 -34.44
N VAL A 510 -2.90 4.34 -34.28
CA VAL A 510 -1.75 4.51 -35.17
C VAL A 510 -1.39 3.14 -35.72
N TYR A 511 -1.23 3.04 -37.03
CA TYR A 511 -0.83 1.81 -37.71
C TYR A 511 0.52 2.03 -38.39
N ASN A 512 1.53 1.27 -37.97
CA ASN A 512 2.81 1.23 -38.68
C ASN A 512 2.65 0.38 -39.96
N LEU A 513 2.77 1.02 -41.12
CA LEU A 513 2.63 0.38 -42.43
C LEU A 513 3.97 0.01 -43.05
N SER A 514 5.09 0.28 -42.38
CA SER A 514 6.45 0.16 -42.94
C SER A 514 6.73 -1.22 -43.52
N GLN A 515 6.41 -2.30 -42.80
CA GLN A 515 6.67 -3.66 -43.28
C GLN A 515 5.92 -3.97 -44.59
N ILE A 516 4.65 -3.57 -44.67
CA ILE A 516 3.82 -3.73 -45.88
C ILE A 516 4.47 -2.96 -47.04
N MET A 517 5.03 -1.78 -46.79
CA MET A 517 5.64 -0.95 -47.84
C MET A 517 7.02 -1.45 -48.29
N LYS A 518 7.84 -2.04 -47.40
CA LYS A 518 9.18 -2.57 -47.74
C LYS A 518 9.14 -3.62 -48.84
N GLU A 519 8.10 -4.45 -48.84
CA GLU A 519 7.88 -5.50 -49.83
C GLU A 519 7.41 -4.97 -51.20
N ARG A 520 7.17 -3.67 -51.35
CA ARG A 520 6.60 -3.09 -52.57
C ARG A 520 7.69 -2.46 -53.44
N LYS A 521 7.44 -2.42 -54.75
CA LYS A 521 8.34 -1.78 -55.71
C LYS A 521 8.27 -0.26 -55.57
N ALA A 522 9.38 0.43 -55.85
CA ALA A 522 9.40 1.89 -55.92
C ALA A 522 8.33 2.42 -56.89
N GLY A 523 7.68 3.52 -56.52
CA GLY A 523 6.59 4.12 -57.29
C GLY A 523 5.55 4.84 -56.44
N LEU A 524 4.52 5.37 -57.11
CA LEU A 524 3.40 6.06 -56.49
C LEU A 524 2.30 5.07 -56.07
N TYR A 525 1.80 5.23 -54.86
CA TYR A 525 0.73 4.43 -54.25
C TYR A 525 -0.32 5.34 -53.61
N ILE A 526 -1.51 4.77 -53.38
CA ILE A 526 -2.63 5.46 -52.72
C ILE A 526 -3.12 4.58 -51.58
N ILE A 527 -3.11 5.11 -50.35
CA ILE A 527 -3.80 4.52 -49.21
C ILE A 527 -5.25 5.03 -49.23
N TYR A 528 -6.19 4.11 -49.32
CA TYR A 528 -7.62 4.37 -49.19
C TYR A 528 -8.07 3.98 -47.79
N VAL A 529 -8.72 4.90 -47.08
CA VAL A 529 -9.30 4.69 -45.75
C VAL A 529 -10.79 5.04 -45.81
N GLU A 530 -11.64 4.11 -45.41
CA GLU A 530 -13.07 4.35 -45.16
C GLU A 530 -13.35 4.14 -43.67
N LEU A 531 -14.04 5.12 -43.07
CA LEU A 531 -14.49 5.14 -41.68
C LEU A 531 -16.02 5.23 -41.69
N LYS A 532 -16.72 4.22 -41.18
CA LYS A 532 -18.19 4.14 -41.21
C LYS A 532 -18.75 3.98 -39.80
N GLU A 533 -19.86 4.64 -39.50
CA GLU A 533 -20.58 4.45 -38.24
C GLU A 533 -21.20 3.04 -38.21
N LYS A 534 -20.88 2.24 -37.19
CA LYS A 534 -21.24 0.81 -37.15
C LYS A 534 -22.76 0.56 -37.22
N GLU A 535 -23.53 1.38 -36.53
CA GLU A 535 -25.00 1.28 -36.46
C GLU A 535 -25.71 2.39 -37.26
N GLY A 536 -24.95 3.14 -38.06
CA GLY A 536 -25.44 4.31 -38.78
C GLY A 536 -25.17 4.27 -40.29
N ASN A 537 -25.63 5.32 -40.96
CA ASN A 537 -25.44 5.50 -42.41
C ASN A 537 -24.32 6.49 -42.74
N LYS A 538 -23.67 7.09 -41.74
CA LYS A 538 -22.60 8.07 -41.95
C LYS A 538 -21.29 7.37 -42.28
N LYS A 539 -20.55 7.93 -43.24
CA LYS A 539 -19.19 7.49 -43.56
C LYS A 539 -18.28 8.61 -44.02
N LEU A 540 -16.99 8.44 -43.79
CA LEU A 540 -15.92 9.31 -44.23
C LEU A 540 -14.90 8.50 -45.04
N ILE A 541 -14.44 9.06 -46.15
CA ILE A 541 -13.45 8.42 -47.02
C ILE A 541 -12.26 9.37 -47.19
N LYS A 542 -11.05 8.82 -47.03
CA LYS A 542 -9.79 9.52 -47.34
C LYS A 542 -8.96 8.70 -48.33
N LYS A 543 -8.38 9.38 -49.32
CA LYS A 543 -7.40 8.82 -50.25
C LYS A 543 -6.11 9.60 -50.10
N ILE A 544 -5.01 8.93 -49.78
CA ILE A 544 -3.74 9.56 -49.46
C ILE A 544 -2.68 9.04 -50.42
N PRO A 545 -2.24 9.85 -51.40
CA PRO A 545 -1.13 9.48 -52.26
C PRO A 545 0.20 9.62 -51.52
N PHE A 546 1.11 8.66 -51.73
CA PHE A 546 2.49 8.70 -51.25
C PHE A 546 3.39 7.97 -52.25
N ALA A 547 4.70 8.20 -52.17
CA ALA A 547 5.70 7.54 -52.99
C ALA A 547 6.54 6.56 -52.15
N ILE A 548 6.83 5.39 -52.70
CA ILE A 548 7.88 4.50 -52.22
C ILE A 548 9.14 4.82 -53.01
N TRP A 549 10.18 5.26 -52.32
CA TRP A 549 11.49 5.52 -52.86
C TRP A 549 12.47 4.48 -52.30
N LYS A 550 13.25 3.86 -53.19
CA LYS A 550 14.33 2.93 -52.80
C LYS A 550 15.66 3.59 -53.05
#